data_AF-A0A1H7EMK7-F1
#
_entry.id   AF-A0A1H7EMK7-F1
#
_cell.length_a   1.000
_cell.length_b   1.000
_cell.length_c   1.000
_cell.angle_alpha   90.00
_cell.angle_beta   90.00
_cell.angle_gamma   90.00
#
_symmetry.space_group_name_H-M   'P 1'
#
loop_
_entity.id
_entity.type
_entity.pdbx_description
1 polymer ?
#
loop_
_entity_poly.entity_id
_entity_poly.type
_entity_poly.pdbx_seq_one_letter_code
_entity_poly.pdbx_strand_id
1 'polypeptide(L)'
;MNNARQLLSAYLESIRDSRAAAALFASDGVLELPYLKSLGIDGRAEGPESIEGFIASLLVKVPDFAFRNARFLIETPEQVFAEYEVEALVPSTGKIYRQMYAGPARGTRRQDLAAA
;
A
#
# COMPACT_ATOMS: atom_id res chain seq x y z
N MET A 1 4.17 16.62 -10.34
CA MET A 1 4.28 16.27 -8.92
C MET A 1 2.97 15.64 -8.48
N ASN A 2 3.02 14.49 -7.80
CA ASN A 2 1.80 13.80 -7.32
C ASN A 2 1.45 14.28 -5.91
N ASN A 3 0.17 14.53 -5.63
CA ASN A 3 -0.34 14.74 -4.27
C ASN A 3 -0.66 13.42 -3.57
N ALA A 4 -0.99 13.44 -2.27
CA ALA A 4 -1.22 12.22 -1.49
C ALA A 4 -2.33 11.32 -2.05
N ARG A 5 -3.42 11.90 -2.58
CA ARG A 5 -4.49 11.14 -3.25
C ARG A 5 -3.94 10.39 -4.48
N GLN A 6 -3.19 11.07 -5.34
CA GLN A 6 -2.60 10.47 -6.54
C GLN A 6 -1.61 9.36 -6.20
N LEU A 7 -0.80 9.54 -5.15
CA LEU A 7 0.11 8.50 -4.66
C LEU A 7 -0.63 7.27 -4.15
N LEU A 8 -1.68 7.46 -3.33
CA LEU A 8 -2.48 6.34 -2.86
C LEU A 8 -3.20 5.64 -4.01
N SER A 9 -3.83 6.36 -4.94
CA SER A 9 -4.43 5.76 -6.13
C SER A 9 -3.44 4.92 -6.93
N ALA A 10 -2.26 5.47 -7.22
CA ALA A 10 -1.21 4.76 -7.95
C ALA A 10 -0.76 3.50 -7.20
N TYR A 11 -0.65 3.56 -5.87
CA TYR A 11 -0.30 2.40 -5.05
C TYR A 11 -1.38 1.31 -5.12
N LEU A 12 -2.66 1.68 -4.98
CA LEU A 12 -3.76 0.72 -5.04
C LEU A 12 -3.84 0.03 -6.41
N GLU A 13 -3.62 0.78 -7.49
CA GLU A 13 -3.62 0.28 -8.87
C GLU A 13 -2.41 -0.60 -9.20
N SER A 14 -1.24 -0.29 -8.64
CA SER A 14 0.02 -0.99 -8.91
C SER A 14 0.27 -2.20 -8.01
N ILE A 15 -0.61 -2.52 -7.05
CA ILE A 15 -0.33 -3.55 -6.03
C ILE A 15 0.05 -4.94 -6.57
N ARG A 16 -0.32 -5.27 -7.82
CA ARG A 16 0.05 -6.53 -8.49
C ARG A 16 1.47 -6.52 -9.09
N ASP A 17 2.11 -5.36 -9.15
CA ASP A 17 3.52 -5.17 -9.49
C ASP A 17 4.24 -4.62 -8.25
N SER A 18 4.87 -5.52 -7.49
CA SER A 18 5.53 -5.17 -6.23
C SER A 18 6.59 -4.09 -6.39
N ARG A 19 7.29 -4.05 -7.52
CA ARG A 19 8.32 -3.05 -7.81
C ARG A 19 7.69 -1.70 -8.10
N ALA A 20 6.66 -1.65 -8.94
CA ALA A 20 5.96 -0.41 -9.24
C ALA A 20 5.30 0.19 -8.00
N ALA A 21 4.67 -0.64 -7.17
CA ALA A 21 4.06 -0.20 -5.91
C ALA A 21 5.10 0.33 -4.92
N ALA A 22 6.23 -0.35 -4.77
CA ALA A 22 7.31 0.06 -3.87
C ALA A 22 8.02 1.36 -4.33
N ALA A 23 8.14 1.58 -5.64
CA ALA A 23 8.78 2.76 -6.21
C ALA A 23 8.05 4.08 -5.88
N LEU A 24 6.81 4.02 -5.40
CA LEU A 24 6.03 5.18 -4.94
C LEU A 24 6.47 5.69 -3.56
N PHE A 25 7.22 4.89 -2.79
CA PHE A 25 7.68 5.24 -1.46
C PHE A 25 9.01 5.99 -1.51
N ALA A 26 9.22 6.90 -0.56
CA ALA A 26 10.52 7.51 -0.30
C ALA A 26 11.51 6.46 0.25
N SER A 27 12.81 6.79 0.30
CA SER A 27 13.84 5.90 0.85
C SER A 27 13.59 5.49 2.30
N ASP A 28 12.96 6.38 3.08
CA ASP A 28 12.50 6.20 4.46
C ASP A 28 10.97 6.00 4.54
N GLY A 29 10.32 5.79 3.40
CA GLY A 29 8.88 5.56 3.32
C GLY A 29 8.50 4.25 4.01
N VAL A 30 7.31 4.23 4.60
CA VAL A 30 6.87 3.10 5.43
C VAL A 30 5.51 2.59 4.96
N LEU A 31 5.41 1.27 4.81
CA LEU A 31 4.14 0.55 4.75
C LEU A 31 3.86 -0.13 6.09
N GLU A 32 2.68 0.10 6.68
CA GLU A 32 2.27 -0.56 7.92
C GLU A 32 0.89 -1.20 7.78
N LEU A 33 0.78 -2.45 8.25
CA LEU A 33 -0.45 -3.20 8.44
C LEU A 33 -0.52 -3.67 9.90
N PRO A 34 -0.88 -2.79 10.86
CA PRO A 34 -0.75 -3.06 12.29
C PRO A 34 -1.52 -4.30 12.77
N TYR A 35 -2.64 -4.63 12.11
CA TYR A 35 -3.46 -5.78 12.47
C TYR A 35 -2.73 -7.11 12.27
N LEU A 36 -1.73 -7.20 11.37
CA LEU A 36 -0.93 -8.40 11.15
C LEU A 36 -0.14 -8.81 12.39
N LYS A 37 0.14 -7.86 13.29
CA LYS A 37 0.80 -8.12 14.58
C LYS A 37 0.00 -9.10 15.45
N SER A 38 -1.34 -9.06 15.37
CA SER A 38 -2.20 -10.02 16.08
C SER A 38 -2.08 -11.45 15.55
N LEU A 39 -1.55 -11.62 14.33
CA LEU A 39 -1.28 -12.90 13.69
C LEU A 39 0.20 -13.32 13.85
N GLY A 40 0.98 -12.60 14.67
CA GLY A 40 2.40 -12.87 14.88
C GLY A 40 3.31 -12.46 13.72
N ILE A 41 2.80 -11.67 12.77
CA ILE A 41 3.55 -11.18 11.61
C ILE A 41 3.94 -9.72 11.86
N ASP A 42 5.21 -9.38 11.66
CA ASP A 42 5.61 -7.97 11.64
C ASP A 42 5.04 -7.31 10.38
N GLY A 43 4.04 -6.46 10.58
CA GLY A 43 3.30 -5.80 9.51
C GLY A 43 3.94 -4.50 9.03
N ARG A 44 5.20 -4.22 9.39
CA ARG A 44 5.91 -3.00 9.03
C ARG A 44 7.02 -3.30 8.02
N ALA A 45 7.10 -2.51 6.96
CA ALA A 45 8.20 -2.50 6.01
C ALA A 45 8.68 -1.06 5.76
N GLU A 46 9.99 -0.84 5.76
CA GLU A 46 10.61 0.48 5.60
C GLU A 46 11.55 0.50 4.40
N GLY A 47 11.41 1.53 3.58
CA GLY A 47 12.13 1.72 2.33
C GLY A 47 11.60 0.85 1.17
N PRO A 48 11.84 1.26 -0.09
CA PRO A 48 11.28 0.57 -1.26
C PRO A 48 11.65 -0.91 -1.34
N GLU A 49 12.88 -1.29 -0.98
CA GLU A 49 13.34 -2.69 -1.04
C GLU A 49 12.54 -3.60 -0.11
N SER A 50 12.39 -3.22 1.16
CA SER A 50 11.61 -3.99 2.14
C SER A 50 10.13 -4.06 1.75
N ILE A 51 9.59 -2.97 1.20
CA ILE A 51 8.20 -2.89 0.73
C ILE A 51 7.98 -3.78 -0.49
N GLU A 52 8.89 -3.79 -1.46
CA GLU A 52 8.83 -4.70 -2.61
C GLU A 52 8.81 -6.17 -2.13
N GLY A 53 9.72 -6.52 -1.22
CA GLY A 53 9.78 -7.86 -0.64
C GLY A 53 8.50 -8.26 0.11
N PHE A 54 7.95 -7.33 0.90
CA PHE A 54 6.68 -7.53 1.59
C PHE A 54 5.53 -7.80 0.62
N ILE A 55 5.35 -6.95 -0.40
CA ILE A 55 4.28 -7.09 -1.40
C ILE A 55 4.47 -8.36 -2.24
N ALA A 56 5.70 -8.66 -2.68
CA ALA A 56 5.99 -9.87 -3.42
C ALA A 56 5.62 -11.13 -2.62
N SER A 57 5.92 -11.15 -1.31
CA SER A 57 5.56 -12.28 -0.45
C SER A 57 4.04 -12.46 -0.30
N LEU A 58 3.28 -11.36 -0.32
CA LEU A 58 1.82 -11.37 -0.33
C LEU A 58 1.28 -11.95 -1.64
N LEU A 59 1.80 -11.50 -2.78
CA LEU A 59 1.36 -11.93 -4.11
C LEU A 59 1.67 -13.41 -4.38
N VAL A 60 2.75 -13.96 -3.80
CA VAL A 60 3.00 -15.41 -3.83
C VAL A 60 1.88 -16.20 -3.14
N LYS A 61 1.36 -15.68 -2.02
CA LYS A 61 0.31 -16.33 -1.22
C LYS A 61 -1.09 -16.09 -1.78
N VAL A 62 -1.32 -14.92 -2.40
CA VAL A 62 -2.62 -14.49 -2.92
C VAL A 62 -2.40 -13.83 -4.30
N PRO A 63 -2.22 -14.61 -5.38
CA PRO A 63 -1.82 -14.10 -6.69
C PRO A 63 -2.80 -13.11 -7.34
N ASP A 64 -4.08 -13.23 -6.99
CA ASP A 64 -5.15 -12.36 -7.47
C ASP A 64 -5.50 -11.23 -6.49
N PHE A 65 -4.63 -10.96 -5.51
CA PHE A 65 -4.78 -9.82 -4.61
C PHE A 65 -4.86 -8.53 -5.43
N ALA A 66 -5.94 -7.78 -5.25
CA ALA A 66 -6.14 -6.47 -5.85
C ALA A 66 -7.08 -5.66 -4.96
N PHE A 67 -6.78 -4.37 -4.82
CA PHE A 67 -7.68 -3.44 -4.16
C PHE A 67 -8.84 -3.05 -5.08
N ARG A 68 -10.01 -2.82 -4.49
CA ARG A 68 -11.24 -2.44 -5.19
C ARG A 68 -11.99 -1.39 -4.39
N ASN A 69 -12.93 -0.71 -5.07
CA ASN A 69 -13.92 0.18 -4.46
C ASN A 69 -13.32 1.22 -3.50
N ALA A 70 -12.20 1.82 -3.89
CA ALA A 70 -11.54 2.84 -3.09
C ALA A 70 -12.42 4.09 -2.93
N ARG A 71 -12.67 4.46 -1.67
CA ARG A 71 -13.44 5.64 -1.27
C ARG A 71 -12.56 6.55 -0.43
N PHE A 72 -12.29 7.74 -0.97
CA PHE A 72 -11.53 8.79 -0.29
C PHE A 72 -12.46 9.59 0.63
N LEU A 73 -12.06 9.75 1.89
CA LEU A 73 -12.88 10.38 2.93
C LEU A 73 -12.30 11.71 3.42
N ILE A 74 -10.97 11.82 3.47
CA ILE A 74 -10.26 13.04 3.89
C ILE A 74 -9.13 13.26 2.89
N GLU A 75 -9.01 14.49 2.37
CA GLU A 75 -8.02 14.84 1.36
C GLU A 75 -7.40 16.20 1.65
N THR A 76 -6.08 16.21 1.81
CA THR A 76 -5.23 17.39 1.80
C THR A 76 -4.11 17.15 0.77
N PRO A 77 -3.32 18.19 0.41
CA PRO A 77 -2.21 18.00 -0.52
C PRO A 77 -1.20 16.94 -0.07
N GLU A 78 -0.95 16.82 1.23
CA GLU A 78 0.06 15.93 1.81
C GLU A 78 -0.49 14.69 2.53
N GLN A 79 -1.81 14.62 2.79
CA GLN A 79 -2.41 13.50 3.49
C GLN A 79 -3.76 13.12 2.89
N VAL A 80 -4.01 11.83 2.83
CA VAL A 80 -5.29 11.27 2.43
C VAL A 80 -5.73 10.18 3.40
N PHE A 81 -7.03 10.03 3.61
CA PHE A 81 -7.61 8.87 4.28
C PHE A 81 -8.62 8.22 3.34
N ALA A 82 -8.52 6.91 3.17
CA ALA A 82 -9.42 6.17 2.31
C ALA A 82 -9.80 4.81 2.91
N GLU A 83 -10.92 4.31 2.43
CA GLU A 83 -11.36 2.92 2.60
C GLU A 83 -11.24 2.21 1.26
N TYR A 84 -10.89 0.94 1.27
CA TYR A 84 -10.80 0.09 0.07
C TYR A 84 -10.88 -1.37 0.50
N GLU A 85 -11.26 -2.24 -0.43
CA GLU A 85 -11.50 -3.65 -0.11
C GLU A 85 -10.66 -4.58 -0.97
N VAL A 86 -10.53 -5.81 -0.48
CA VAL A 86 -9.90 -6.93 -1.18
C VAL A 86 -10.86 -8.11 -1.14
N GLU A 87 -11.05 -8.74 -2.29
CA GLU A 87 -11.66 -10.05 -2.41
C GLU A 87 -10.78 -10.91 -3.32
N ALA A 88 -10.20 -11.98 -2.78
CA ALA A 88 -9.32 -12.89 -3.52
C ALA A 88 -9.32 -14.31 -2.94
N LEU A 89 -9.09 -15.31 -3.79
CA LEU A 89 -8.89 -16.69 -3.36
C LEU A 89 -7.52 -16.83 -2.67
N VAL A 90 -7.48 -17.51 -1.53
CA VAL A 90 -6.24 -17.95 -0.88
C VAL A 90 -5.99 -19.42 -1.24
N PRO A 91 -5.08 -19.72 -2.19
CA PRO A 91 -4.93 -21.07 -2.75
C PRO A 91 -4.63 -22.13 -1.69
N SER A 92 -3.81 -21.81 -0.68
CA SER A 92 -3.43 -22.75 0.37
C SER A 92 -4.58 -23.23 1.26
N THR A 93 -5.69 -22.50 1.30
CA THR A 93 -6.85 -22.83 2.14
C THR A 93 -8.14 -23.07 1.35
N GLY A 94 -8.16 -22.72 0.06
CA GLY A 94 -9.35 -22.75 -0.78
C GLY A 94 -10.43 -21.73 -0.37
N LYS A 95 -10.15 -20.85 0.60
CA LYS A 95 -11.12 -19.85 1.11
C LYS A 95 -10.98 -18.54 0.35
N ILE A 96 -12.10 -17.83 0.22
CA ILE A 96 -12.10 -16.44 -0.26
C ILE A 96 -11.74 -15.53 0.93
N TYR A 97 -10.64 -14.79 0.78
CA TYR A 97 -10.27 -13.70 1.66
C TYR A 97 -11.06 -12.45 1.28
N ARG A 98 -11.86 -11.94 2.22
CA ARG A 98 -12.60 -10.68 2.09
C ARG A 98 -12.20 -9.76 3.22
N GLN A 99 -11.65 -8.60 2.88
CA GLN A 99 -11.19 -7.65 3.88
C GLN A 99 -11.46 -6.23 3.42
N MET A 100 -12.01 -5.43 4.34
CA MET A 100 -12.05 -3.99 4.23
C MET A 100 -10.83 -3.40 4.95
N TYR A 101 -10.18 -2.47 4.28
CA TYR A 101 -9.06 -1.69 4.79
C TYR A 101 -9.49 -0.24 4.90
N ALA A 102 -8.97 0.44 5.92
CA ALA A 102 -9.07 1.87 6.08
C ALA A 102 -7.76 2.39 6.64
N GLY A 103 -7.24 3.49 6.10
CA GLY A 103 -5.98 3.99 6.60
C GLY A 103 -5.58 5.35 6.04
N PRO A 104 -4.72 6.08 6.76
CA PRO A 104 -4.10 7.28 6.25
C PRO A 104 -2.94 6.92 5.30
N ALA A 105 -2.76 7.71 4.26
CA ALA A 105 -1.51 7.78 3.50
C ALA A 105 -0.98 9.21 3.52
N ARG A 106 0.34 9.34 3.63
CA ARG A 106 1.04 10.63 3.67
C ARG A 106 2.05 10.66 2.53
N GLY A 107 2.11 11.77 1.83
CA GLY A 107 3.07 12.01 0.76
C GLY A 107 3.51 13.46 0.78
N THR A 108 4.80 13.70 0.80
CA THR A 108 5.34 15.05 0.66
C THR A 108 5.38 15.42 -0.82
N ARG A 109 5.02 16.66 -1.13
CA ARG A 109 5.42 17.26 -2.41
C ARG A 109 6.96 17.30 -2.40
N ARG A 110 7.62 16.57 -3.31
CA ARG A 110 9.04 16.83 -3.58
C ARG A 110 9.15 18.28 -4.06
N GLN A 111 9.48 19.21 -3.17
CA GLN A 111 10.14 20.42 -3.62
C GLN A 111 11.49 19.95 -4.12
N ASP A 112 11.81 20.27 -5.37
CA ASP A 112 13.16 20.15 -5.86
C ASP A 112 14.08 20.80 -4.82
N LEU A 113 15.00 20.03 -4.27
CA LEU A 113 16.17 20.56 -3.57
C LEU A 113 17.03 21.25 -4.64
N ALA A 114 16.57 22.40 -5.11
CA ALA A 114 17.31 23.34 -5.92
C ALA A 114 17.70 24.51 -5.00
N ALA A 115 18.64 24.24 -4.09
CA ALA A 115 19.40 25.26 -3.40
C ALA A 115 20.72 24.64 -2.91
N ALA A 116 21.67 24.54 -3.84
CA ALA A 116 23.10 24.53 -3.57
C ALA A 116 23.73 25.61 -4.46
#